data_AF-A0A0C2ZW76-F1
#
_entry.id   AF-A0A0C2ZW76-F1
#
_cell.length_a   1.000
_cell.length_b   1.000
_cell.length_c   1.000
_cell.angle_alpha   90.00
_cell.angle_beta   90.00
_cell.angle_gamma   90.00
#
_symmetry.space_group_name_H-M   'P 1'
#
loop_
_entity.id
_entity.type
_entity.pdbx_description
1 polymer ?
#
loop_
_entity_poly.entity_id
_entity_poly.type
_entity_poly.pdbx_seq_one_letter_code
_entity_poly.pdbx_strand_id
1 'polypeptide(L)'
;MSSFTVFGFFGLASAKCVVTTKLSGKDVWHCLYSTSLQCSSGIHIPAKIHIYSPFNDVIHADHTIMFIVAKAYCPPNDIALLNAYHIFPIPGNPEDDNYESLAPDCPHPFISGIGTVSGRAEVLADGVTKVFLVVVNEYVRDGVKTSTVQHVSFLHFP
;
A
#
# COMPACT_ATOMS: atom_id res chain seq x y z
N MET A 1 0.24 -19.05 -7.98
CA MET A 1 -0.36 -18.12 -6.99
C MET A 1 0.32 -16.78 -7.13
N SER A 2 -0.39 -15.67 -6.94
CA SER A 2 0.18 -14.32 -6.98
C SER A 2 -0.19 -13.56 -5.71
N SER A 3 0.67 -12.64 -5.29
CA SER A 3 0.46 -11.76 -4.15
C SER A 3 1.11 -10.41 -4.42
N PHE A 4 0.52 -9.34 -3.88
CA PHE A 4 1.14 -8.03 -3.88
C PHE A 4 0.84 -7.29 -2.58
N THR A 5 1.84 -7.25 -1.70
CA THR A 5 1.73 -6.68 -0.36
C THR A 5 2.65 -5.47 -0.25
N VAL A 6 2.10 -4.38 0.29
CA VAL A 6 2.83 -3.18 0.68
C VAL A 6 2.73 -3.06 2.19
N PHE A 7 3.85 -2.76 2.86
CA PHE A 7 3.86 -2.54 4.30
C PHE A 7 4.86 -1.46 4.73
N GLY A 8 4.53 -0.70 5.76
CA GLY A 8 5.32 0.43 6.21
C GLY A 8 4.51 1.41 7.02
N PHE A 9 5.08 2.60 7.27
CA PHE A 9 4.42 3.68 7.99
C PHE A 9 3.71 4.62 7.01
N PHE A 10 2.45 4.95 7.31
CA PHE A 10 1.61 5.82 6.49
C PHE A 10 0.93 6.87 7.36
N GLY A 11 0.99 8.12 6.93
CA GLY A 11 0.13 9.18 7.45
C GLY A 11 -1.28 9.03 6.89
N LEU A 12 -2.28 9.12 7.77
CA LEU A 12 -3.69 9.09 7.41
C LEU A 12 -4.23 10.50 7.19
N ALA A 13 -5.11 10.67 6.19
CA ALA A 13 -5.82 11.91 5.96
C ALA A 13 -7.21 11.68 5.35
N SER A 14 -8.10 12.66 5.50
CA SER A 14 -9.41 12.70 4.86
C SER A 14 -10.24 11.44 5.12
N ALA A 15 -10.33 11.06 6.39
CA ALA A 15 -11.02 9.85 6.80
C ALA A 15 -12.51 9.85 6.41
N LYS A 16 -13.00 8.72 5.90
CA LYS A 16 -14.41 8.54 5.52
C LYS A 16 -14.89 7.10 5.78
N CYS A 17 -15.94 6.95 6.59
CA CYS A 17 -16.65 5.68 6.68
C CYS A 17 -17.59 5.47 5.48
N VAL A 18 -17.55 4.26 4.93
CA VAL A 18 -18.45 3.82 3.86
C VAL A 18 -19.04 2.46 4.21
N VAL A 19 -20.29 2.26 3.79
CA VAL A 19 -20.98 0.97 3.88
C VAL A 19 -21.08 0.35 2.50
N THR A 20 -20.74 -0.93 2.41
CA THR A 20 -20.93 -1.74 1.20
C THR A 20 -21.92 -2.85 1.52
N THR A 21 -23.11 -2.79 0.93
CA THR A 21 -24.09 -3.87 1.02
C THR A 21 -23.69 -4.97 0.04
N LYS A 22 -23.31 -6.13 0.58
CA LYS A 22 -22.98 -7.30 -0.25
C LYS A 22 -24.24 -7.91 -0.85
N LEU A 23 -24.08 -8.68 -1.93
CA LEU A 23 -25.17 -9.45 -2.55
C LEU A 23 -25.88 -10.41 -1.57
N SER A 24 -25.21 -10.78 -0.48
CA SER A 24 -25.78 -11.56 0.62
C SER A 24 -26.72 -10.78 1.55
N GLY A 25 -26.94 -9.49 1.29
CA GLY A 25 -27.71 -8.59 2.15
C GLY A 25 -26.97 -8.14 3.42
N LYS A 26 -25.69 -8.53 3.58
CA LYS A 26 -24.87 -8.11 4.72
C LYS A 26 -24.15 -6.79 4.41
N ASP A 27 -24.32 -5.82 5.28
CA ASP A 27 -23.57 -4.58 5.26
C ASP A 27 -22.17 -4.77 5.83
N VAL A 28 -21.17 -4.29 5.11
CA VAL A 28 -19.77 -4.28 5.55
C VAL A 28 -19.29 -2.84 5.59
N TRP A 29 -18.82 -2.45 6.77
CA TRP A 29 -18.36 -1.11 7.07
C TRP A 29 -16.85 -1.02 6.88
N HIS A 30 -16.41 0.08 6.28
CA HIS A 30 -15.00 0.33 6.04
C HIS A 30 -14.66 1.79 6.24
N CYS A 31 -13.48 2.04 6.79
CA CYS A 31 -12.86 3.35 6.79
C CYS A 31 -11.97 3.51 5.54
N LEU A 32 -12.10 4.66 4.88
CA LEU A 32 -11.26 5.09 3.78
C LEU A 32 -10.37 6.22 4.24
N TYR A 33 -9.09 6.13 3.90
CA TYR A 33 -8.13 7.21 4.12
C TYR A 33 -7.37 7.50 2.83
N SER A 34 -7.02 8.76 2.65
CA SER A 34 -6.05 9.17 1.64
C SER A 34 -4.66 9.15 2.26
N THR A 35 -3.67 8.73 1.49
CA THR A 35 -2.25 8.72 1.87
C THR A 35 -1.38 8.83 0.62
N SER A 36 -0.06 8.74 0.79
CA SER A 36 0.88 8.62 -0.32
C SER A 36 1.88 7.49 -0.08
N LEU A 37 2.25 6.77 -1.15
CA LEU A 37 3.42 5.89 -1.12
C LEU A 37 4.64 6.75 -1.43
N GLN A 38 5.52 6.93 -0.44
CA GLN A 38 6.76 7.67 -0.62
C GLN A 38 7.83 6.78 -1.24
N CYS A 39 8.23 7.04 -2.48
CA CYS A 39 9.28 6.29 -3.14
C CYS A 39 10.66 6.86 -2.80
N SER A 40 11.68 6.01 -2.75
CA SER A 40 13.08 6.42 -2.57
C SER A 40 13.62 7.33 -3.68
N SER A 41 12.94 7.37 -4.83
CA SER A 41 13.22 8.31 -5.92
C SER A 41 12.73 9.74 -5.65
N GLY A 42 12.03 9.98 -4.54
CA GLY A 42 11.35 11.25 -4.24
C GLY A 42 9.98 11.40 -4.92
N ILE A 43 9.53 10.39 -5.68
CA ILE A 43 8.19 10.37 -6.26
C ILE A 43 7.18 9.97 -5.18
N HIS A 44 6.03 10.66 -5.15
CA HIS A 44 4.91 10.33 -4.27
C HIS A 44 3.75 9.80 -5.10
N ILE A 45 3.36 8.54 -4.87
CA ILE A 45 2.19 7.94 -5.54
C ILE A 45 0.98 8.17 -4.63
N PRO A 46 -0.08 8.85 -5.09
CA PRO A 46 -1.30 9.00 -4.29
C PRO A 46 -1.93 7.64 -4.03
N ALA A 47 -2.40 7.40 -2.82
CA ALA A 47 -2.96 6.11 -2.42
C ALA A 47 -4.22 6.25 -1.56
N LYS A 48 -5.09 5.24 -1.63
CA LYS A 48 -6.29 5.12 -0.82
C LYS A 48 -6.27 3.84 -0.01
N ILE A 49 -6.24 3.99 1.31
CA ILE A 49 -6.32 2.88 2.25
C ILE A 49 -7.79 2.48 2.43
N HIS A 50 -8.02 1.17 2.50
CA HIS A 50 -9.26 0.52 2.91
C HIS A 50 -8.98 -0.21 4.20
N ILE A 51 -9.73 0.12 5.25
CA ILE A 51 -9.64 -0.57 6.52
C ILE A 51 -11.03 -1.11 6.83
N TYR A 52 -11.13 -2.41 7.10
CA TYR A 52 -12.35 -2.97 7.67
C TYR A 52 -12.57 -2.35 9.05
N SER A 53 -13.79 -1.86 9.30
CA SER A 53 -14.10 -1.13 10.52
C SER A 53 -15.51 -1.51 10.96
N PRO A 54 -15.72 -2.11 12.14
CA PRO A 54 -17.04 -2.40 12.66
C PRO A 54 -17.94 -1.15 12.75
N PHE A 55 -19.27 -1.34 12.80
CA PHE A 55 -20.26 -0.25 12.75
C PHE A 55 -20.04 0.91 13.76
N ASN A 56 -19.48 0.63 14.94
CA ASN A 56 -19.24 1.61 16.00
C ASN A 56 -17.75 1.84 16.29
N ASP A 57 -16.90 1.47 15.34
CA ASP A 57 -15.46 1.64 15.49
C ASP A 57 -15.07 3.11 15.33
N VAL A 58 -13.99 3.51 16.02
CA VAL A 58 -13.56 4.90 16.07
C VAL A 58 -12.61 5.15 14.91
N ILE A 59 -12.99 6.09 14.04
CA ILE A 59 -12.13 6.55 12.95
C ILE A 59 -10.89 7.22 13.57
N HIS A 60 -9.72 6.87 13.05
CA HIS A 60 -8.48 7.51 13.45
C HIS A 60 -8.43 8.94 12.90
N ALA A 61 -7.93 9.86 13.70
CA ALA A 61 -7.81 11.26 13.31
C ALA A 61 -6.87 11.41 12.10
N ASP A 62 -7.06 12.49 11.35
CA ASP A 62 -6.08 12.91 10.35
C ASP A 62 -4.71 13.13 11.02
N HIS A 63 -3.64 13.03 10.23
CA HIS A 63 -2.25 13.09 10.68
C HIS A 63 -1.79 11.91 11.56
N THR A 64 -2.67 10.95 11.88
CA THR A 64 -2.26 9.71 12.54
C THR A 64 -1.31 8.92 11.64
N ILE A 65 -0.09 8.67 12.13
CA ILE A 65 0.86 7.72 11.52
C ILE A 65 0.51 6.30 11.95
N MET A 66 0.49 5.37 11.00
CA MET A 66 0.23 3.96 11.24
C MET A 66 1.21 3.06 10.53
N PHE A 67 1.64 1.99 11.21
CA PHE A 67 2.20 0.84 10.52
C PHE A 67 1.05 0.04 9.89
N ILE A 68 1.06 -0.10 8.56
CA ILE A 68 0.01 -0.80 7.81
C ILE A 68 0.65 -1.94 7.03
N VAL A 69 -0.03 -3.08 7.01
CA VAL A 69 0.22 -4.18 6.06
C VAL A 69 -1.01 -4.33 5.19
N ALA A 70 -0.84 -4.14 3.88
CA ALA A 70 -1.95 -4.07 2.94
C ALA A 70 -1.68 -4.85 1.66
N LYS A 71 -2.75 -5.44 1.13
CA LYS A 71 -2.83 -5.88 -0.26
C LYS A 71 -2.90 -4.67 -1.17
N ALA A 72 -2.10 -4.63 -2.22
CA ALA A 72 -1.98 -3.45 -3.06
C ALA A 72 -2.48 -3.68 -4.49
N TYR A 73 -2.93 -2.60 -5.11
CA TYR A 73 -3.09 -2.47 -6.55
C TYR A 73 -2.51 -1.11 -6.94
N CYS A 74 -1.51 -1.12 -7.81
CA CYS A 74 -0.81 0.09 -8.26
C CYS A 74 -0.99 0.23 -9.77
N PRO A 75 -2.07 0.89 -10.24
CA PRO A 75 -2.23 1.22 -11.64
C PRO A 75 -1.16 2.22 -12.10
N PRO A 76 -0.79 2.21 -13.40
CA PRO A 76 0.11 3.22 -13.95
C PRO A 76 -0.57 4.59 -13.93
N ASN A 77 0.11 5.59 -13.37
CA ASN A 77 -0.32 7.00 -13.34
C ASN A 77 -1.69 7.26 -12.69
N ASP A 78 -2.11 6.41 -11.75
CA ASP A 78 -3.38 6.57 -11.04
C ASP A 78 -3.20 6.23 -9.55
N ILE A 79 -4.26 6.38 -8.77
CA ILE A 79 -4.27 6.21 -7.32
C ILE A 79 -4.07 4.74 -6.95
N ALA A 80 -3.04 4.46 -6.16
CA ALA A 80 -2.82 3.14 -5.59
C ALA A 80 -3.93 2.78 -4.60
N LEU A 81 -4.43 1.55 -4.67
CA LEU A 81 -5.47 1.05 -3.76
C LEU A 81 -4.84 0.07 -2.78
N LEU A 82 -4.98 0.35 -1.48
CA LEU A 82 -4.43 -0.47 -0.41
C LEU A 82 -5.58 -1.07 0.41
N ASN A 83 -5.70 -2.38 0.45
CA ASN A 83 -6.61 -3.09 1.34
C ASN A 83 -5.83 -3.56 2.58
N ALA A 84 -5.91 -2.80 3.66
CA ALA A 84 -5.22 -3.09 4.90
C ALA A 84 -5.86 -4.29 5.62
N TYR A 85 -5.00 -5.16 6.16
CA TYR A 85 -5.43 -6.29 7.00
C TYR A 85 -4.66 -6.37 8.32
N HIS A 86 -3.55 -5.63 8.46
CA HIS A 86 -2.98 -5.28 9.76
C HIS A 86 -2.73 -3.78 9.82
N ILE A 87 -3.06 -3.19 10.95
CA ILE A 87 -2.90 -1.76 11.24
C ILE A 87 -2.44 -1.61 12.69
N PHE A 88 -1.46 -0.74 12.91
CA PHE A 88 -0.95 -0.42 14.23
C PHE A 88 -0.68 1.08 14.27
N PRO A 89 -1.54 1.88 14.92
CA PRO A 89 -1.28 3.31 15.07
C PRO A 89 -0.07 3.55 15.96
N ILE A 90 0.73 4.56 15.62
CA ILE A 90 1.73 5.10 16.54
C ILE A 90 1.00 5.73 17.73
N PRO A 91 1.36 5.39 18.98
CA PRO A 91 0.71 5.97 20.14
C PRO A 91 1.10 7.45 20.28
N GLY A 92 0.14 8.28 20.69
CA GLY A 92 0.34 9.71 20.91
C GLY A 92 -0.84 10.53 20.43
N ASN A 93 -0.71 11.85 20.52
CA ASN A 93 -1.65 12.80 19.94
C ASN A 93 -1.13 13.28 18.58
N PRO A 94 -1.82 13.01 17.46
CA PRO A 94 -1.41 13.45 16.12
C PRO A 94 -1.27 14.96 15.95
N GLU A 95 -1.90 15.76 16.81
CA GLU A 95 -1.84 17.22 16.79
C GLU A 95 -0.61 17.79 17.53
N ASP A 96 0.17 16.96 18.21
CA ASP A 96 1.38 17.42 18.89
C ASP A 96 2.52 17.63 17.88
N ASP A 97 3.22 18.76 17.93
CA ASP A 97 4.35 19.10 17.05
C ASP A 97 5.47 18.03 17.03
N ASN A 98 5.60 17.25 18.11
CA ASN A 98 6.60 16.21 18.25
C ASN A 98 6.09 14.80 17.89
N TYR A 99 4.84 14.65 17.46
CA TYR A 99 4.24 13.34 17.20
C TYR A 99 5.00 12.55 16.14
N GLU A 100 5.41 13.19 15.04
CA GLU A 100 6.14 12.52 13.96
C GLU A 100 7.49 11.96 14.43
N SER A 101 8.12 12.58 15.45
CA SER A 101 9.39 12.10 16.01
C SER A 101 9.27 10.77 16.76
N LEU A 102 8.04 10.35 17.09
CA LEU A 102 7.75 9.05 17.71
C LEU A 102 7.71 7.92 16.69
N ALA A 103 7.55 8.23 15.40
CA ALA A 103 7.51 7.23 14.35
C ALA A 103 8.93 6.68 14.06
N PRO A 104 9.08 5.39 13.77
CA PRO A 104 10.35 4.84 13.32
C PRO A 104 10.84 5.52 12.04
N ASP A 105 12.16 5.72 11.94
CA ASP A 105 12.82 6.28 10.76
C ASP A 105 12.81 5.28 9.59
N CYS A 106 11.65 5.17 8.95
CA CYS A 106 11.36 4.26 7.85
C CYS A 106 10.41 4.95 6.86
N PRO A 107 10.88 5.97 6.13
CA PRO A 107 10.03 6.83 5.30
C PRO A 107 9.44 6.11 4.08
N HIS A 108 10.10 5.04 3.61
CA HIS A 108 9.67 4.31 2.42
C HIS A 108 9.00 2.98 2.79
N PRO A 109 7.80 2.70 2.27
CA PRO A 109 7.17 1.41 2.48
C PRO A 109 7.93 0.31 1.72
N PHE A 110 7.91 -0.88 2.28
CA PHE A 110 8.42 -2.09 1.66
C PHE A 110 7.35 -2.75 0.80
N ILE A 111 7.81 -3.50 -0.20
CA ILE A 111 6.97 -4.22 -1.13
C ILE A 111 7.41 -5.68 -1.14
N SER A 112 6.46 -6.59 -1.00
CA SER A 112 6.64 -8.02 -1.18
C SER A 112 5.60 -8.54 -2.16
N GLY A 113 6.04 -9.20 -3.23
CA GLY A 113 5.13 -9.69 -4.26
C GLY A 113 5.59 -10.99 -4.89
N ILE A 114 4.63 -11.81 -5.28
CA ILE A 114 4.83 -13.01 -6.07
C ILE A 114 3.97 -12.87 -7.32
N GLY A 115 4.57 -13.04 -8.49
CA GLY A 115 3.88 -12.83 -9.75
C GLY A 115 4.46 -13.67 -10.87
N THR A 116 3.99 -13.39 -12.08
CA THR A 116 4.47 -14.02 -13.30
C THR A 116 5.37 -13.04 -14.03
N VAL A 117 6.57 -13.49 -14.40
CA VAL A 117 7.46 -12.71 -15.26
C VAL A 117 6.79 -12.54 -16.63
N SER A 118 6.58 -11.31 -17.05
CA SER A 118 6.00 -11.00 -18.37
C SER A 118 7.09 -10.41 -19.27
N GLY A 119 7.50 -11.17 -20.29
CA GLY A 119 8.47 -10.70 -21.27
C GLY A 119 9.91 -11.13 -20.99
N ARG A 120 10.83 -10.61 -21.81
CA ARG A 120 12.26 -10.89 -21.71
C ARG A 120 12.92 -9.93 -20.74
N ALA A 121 14.00 -10.38 -20.11
CA ALA A 121 14.83 -9.49 -19.31
C ALA A 121 15.56 -8.48 -20.22
N GLU A 122 15.62 -7.23 -19.78
CA GLU A 122 16.36 -6.14 -20.41
C GLU A 122 17.63 -5.86 -19.58
N VAL A 123 18.72 -5.47 -20.25
CA VAL A 123 19.96 -5.08 -19.57
C VAL A 123 19.96 -3.56 -19.45
N LEU A 124 20.15 -3.04 -18.25
CA LEU A 124 20.22 -1.60 -18.00
C LEU A 124 21.52 -0.99 -18.58
N ALA A 125 21.61 0.34 -18.54
CA ALA A 125 22.75 1.10 -19.07
C ALA A 125 24.10 0.76 -18.41
N ASP A 126 24.08 0.16 -17.21
CA ASP A 126 25.29 -0.34 -16.54
C ASP A 126 25.87 -1.61 -17.19
N GLY A 127 25.16 -2.22 -18.14
CA GLY A 127 25.59 -3.41 -18.87
C GLY A 127 25.55 -4.71 -18.05
N VAL A 128 25.17 -4.66 -16.77
CA VAL A 128 25.24 -5.79 -15.84
C VAL A 128 23.89 -6.09 -15.19
N THR A 129 23.12 -5.06 -14.85
CA THR A 129 21.83 -5.24 -14.19
C THR A 129 20.78 -5.68 -15.19
N LYS A 130 20.18 -6.85 -14.93
CA LYS A 130 19.04 -7.35 -15.69
C LYS A 130 17.75 -6.99 -14.97
N VAL A 131 16.82 -6.38 -15.69
CA VAL A 131 15.48 -6.05 -15.22
C VAL A 131 14.43 -6.82 -16.01
N PHE A 132 13.32 -7.14 -15.35
CA PHE A 132 12.16 -7.76 -16.00
C PHE A 132 10.88 -7.25 -15.35
N LEU A 133 9.77 -7.46 -16.04
CA LEU A 133 8.45 -7.09 -15.57
C LEU A 133 7.83 -8.27 -14.81
N VAL A 134 7.22 -7.97 -13.67
CA VAL A 134 6.46 -8.95 -12.89
C VAL A 134 5.01 -8.51 -12.84
N VAL A 135 4.13 -9.34 -13.40
CA VAL A 135 2.68 -9.17 -13.31
C VAL A 135 2.20 -9.81 -12.02
N VAL A 136 1.56 -9.00 -11.17
CA VAL A 136 0.97 -9.43 -9.90
C VAL A 136 -0.54 -9.22 -9.92
N ASN A 137 -1.27 -10.16 -9.32
CA ASN A 137 -2.72 -10.11 -9.21
C ASN A 137 -3.11 -10.17 -7.74
N GLU A 138 -3.97 -9.27 -7.30
CA GLU A 138 -4.43 -9.21 -5.92
C GLU A 138 -5.91 -8.86 -5.83
N TYR A 139 -6.61 -9.38 -4.80
CA TYR A 139 -8.01 -9.07 -4.57
C TYR A 139 -8.14 -7.77 -3.74
N VAL A 140 -8.49 -6.68 -4.42
CA VAL A 140 -8.55 -5.33 -3.87
C VAL A 140 -9.88 -4.67 -4.27
N ARG A 141 -10.59 -4.06 -3.30
CA ARG A 141 -11.91 -3.44 -3.49
C ARG A 141 -12.92 -4.36 -4.22
N ASP A 142 -13.16 -5.55 -3.67
CA ASP A 142 -14.14 -6.53 -4.16
C ASP A 142 -13.88 -7.13 -5.56
N GLY A 143 -12.68 -6.96 -6.11
CA GLY A 143 -12.30 -7.57 -7.39
C GLY A 143 -10.82 -7.94 -7.46
N VAL A 144 -10.50 -8.87 -8.37
CA VAL A 144 -9.10 -9.15 -8.73
C VAL A 144 -8.59 -8.01 -9.60
N LYS A 145 -7.45 -7.44 -9.22
CA LYS A 145 -6.78 -6.36 -9.95
C LYS A 145 -5.36 -6.76 -10.29
N THR A 146 -4.90 -6.35 -11.47
CA THR A 146 -3.59 -6.69 -12.01
C THR A 146 -2.68 -5.47 -11.98
N SER A 147 -1.53 -5.59 -11.33
CA SER A 147 -0.47 -4.58 -11.36
C SER A 147 0.75 -5.13 -12.09
N THR A 148 1.58 -4.24 -12.64
CA THR A 148 2.86 -4.60 -13.23
C THR A 148 3.97 -3.89 -12.47
N VAL A 149 4.87 -4.67 -11.86
CA VAL A 149 6.06 -4.16 -11.18
C VAL A 149 7.21 -4.15 -12.19
N GLN A 150 7.83 -2.98 -12.37
CA GLN A 150 8.98 -2.80 -13.27
C GLN A 150 10.29 -2.77 -12.47
N HIS A 151 11.42 -2.89 -13.17
CA HIS A 151 12.77 -2.74 -12.61
C HIS A 151 13.13 -3.72 -11.47
N VAL A 152 12.60 -4.94 -11.50
CA VAL A 152 13.04 -6.00 -10.58
C VAL A 152 14.43 -6.47 -11.00
N SER A 153 15.43 -6.25 -10.14
CA SER A 153 16.82 -6.66 -10.37
C SER A 153 17.21 -7.80 -9.42
N PHE A 154 18.13 -8.65 -9.87
CA PHE A 154 18.78 -9.64 -9.00
C PHE A 154 20.11 -9.09 -8.52
N LEU A 155 20.29 -8.98 -7.20
CA LEU A 155 21.62 -8.83 -6.61
C LEU A 155 22.29 -10.21 -6.61
N HIS A 156 23.35 -10.37 -7.39
CA HIS A 156 24.24 -11.52 -7.26
C HIS A 156 25.10 -11.28 -6.03
N PHE A 157 24.79 -11.96 -4.91
CA PHE A 157 25.71 -11.97 -3.77
C PHE A 157 26.88 -12.89 -4.10
N PRO A 158 28.14 -12.45 -3.90
CA PRO A 158 29.33 -13.21 -4.21
C PRO A 158 29.47 -14.49 -3.37
#